data_AF-A0A439KCQ8-F1
#
_entry.id   AF-A0A439KCQ8-F1
#
_cell.length_a   1.000
_cell.length_b   1.000
_cell.length_c   1.000
_cell.angle_alpha   90.00
_cell.angle_beta   90.00
_cell.angle_gamma   90.00
#
_symmetry.space_group_name_H-M   'P 1'
#
loop_
_entity.id
_entity.type
_entity.pdbx_description
1 polymer ?
#
loop_
_entity_poly.entity_id
_entity_poly.type
_entity_poly.pdbx_seq_one_letter_code
_entity_poly.pdbx_strand_id
1 'polypeptide(L)'
;VATPHLGASTMEAQENVALQVAEQMADYLIKGAVSNAINMPSITAEEAPRLKPFVKLAEVLGAFVGQVTEDPIKEVEILFDGSTATMNTRALI
;
A
#
# COMPACT_ATOMS: atom_id res chain seq x y z
N VAL A 1 -0.83 19.87 -35.77
CA VAL A 1 0.29 20.29 -34.88
C VAL A 1 0.37 19.27 -33.76
N ALA A 2 1.55 18.69 -33.50
CA ALA A 2 1.79 17.79 -32.37
C ALA A 2 2.69 18.51 -31.35
N THR A 3 2.42 18.34 -30.06
CA THR A 3 3.22 18.90 -28.97
C THR A 3 3.67 17.77 -28.03
N PRO A 4 4.94 17.73 -27.59
CA PRO A 4 5.46 16.64 -26.79
C PRO A 4 4.98 16.76 -25.33
N HIS A 5 3.94 15.99 -24.98
CA HIS A 5 3.47 15.76 -23.60
C HIS A 5 3.31 17.02 -22.70
N LEU A 6 2.91 18.17 -23.27
CA LEU A 6 2.78 19.43 -22.53
C LEU A 6 1.51 19.54 -21.67
N GLY A 7 0.61 18.55 -21.72
CA GLY A 7 -0.70 18.60 -21.05
C GLY A 7 -0.63 18.72 -19.52
N ALA A 8 0.47 18.27 -18.90
CA ALA A 8 0.73 18.40 -17.47
C ALA A 8 1.87 19.39 -17.15
N SER A 9 2.40 20.09 -18.16
CA SER A 9 3.56 20.98 -18.03
C SER A 9 3.20 22.42 -17.66
N THR A 10 2.02 22.65 -17.09
CA THR A 10 1.64 23.96 -16.55
C THR A 10 2.03 24.05 -15.07
N MET A 11 2.28 25.27 -14.58
CA MET A 11 2.62 25.50 -13.18
C MET A 11 1.50 24.99 -12.25
N GLU A 12 0.24 25.22 -12.63
CA GLU A 12 -0.93 24.80 -11.87
C GLU A 12 -1.04 23.27 -11.78
N ALA A 13 -0.75 22.56 -12.88
CA ALA A 13 -0.78 21.10 -12.87
C ALA A 13 0.31 20.52 -11.94
N GLN A 14 1.53 21.09 -11.98
CA GLN A 14 2.62 20.65 -11.12
C GLN A 14 2.37 20.97 -9.63
N GLU A 15 1.81 22.15 -9.33
CA GLU A 15 1.45 22.54 -7.96
C GLU A 15 0.39 21.60 -7.36
N ASN A 16 -0.65 21.28 -8.13
CA ASN A 16 -1.69 20.35 -7.69
C ASN A 16 -1.13 18.94 -7.39
N VAL A 17 -0.24 18.44 -8.24
CA VAL A 17 0.43 17.14 -8.01
C VAL A 17 1.31 17.20 -6.77
N ALA A 18 2.09 18.27 -6.58
CA ALA A 18 2.95 18.44 -5.42
C ALA A 18 2.14 18.45 -4.11
N LEU A 19 1.02 19.17 -4.07
CA LEU A 19 0.14 19.22 -2.90
C LEU A 19 -0.45 17.83 -2.60
N GLN A 20 -0.96 17.13 -3.60
CA GLN A 20 -1.53 15.79 -3.41
C GLN A 20 -0.50 14.80 -2.85
N VAL A 21 0.73 14.82 -3.37
CA VAL A 21 1.80 13.95 -2.86
C VAL A 21 2.16 14.33 -1.42
N ALA A 22 2.25 15.62 -1.11
CA ALA A 22 2.54 16.09 0.24
C ALA A 22 1.46 15.66 1.25
N GLU A 23 0.18 15.76 0.88
CA GLU A 23 -0.95 15.31 1.70
C GLU A 23 -0.93 13.79 1.92
N GLN A 24 -0.71 13.01 0.85
CA GLN A 24 -0.59 11.54 0.95
C GLN A 24 0.57 11.12 1.89
N MET A 25 1.71 11.80 1.78
CA MET A 25 2.84 11.56 2.67
C MET A 25 2.52 11.93 4.13
N ALA A 26 1.86 13.05 4.36
CA ALA A 26 1.47 13.49 5.70
C ALA A 26 0.46 12.52 6.34
N ASP A 27 -0.56 12.09 5.60
CA ASP A 27 -1.56 11.13 6.06
C ASP A 27 -0.93 9.77 6.42
N TYR A 28 0.03 9.29 5.62
CA TYR A 28 0.76 8.07 5.93
C TYR A 28 1.61 8.21 7.19
N LEU A 29 2.44 9.25 7.28
CA LEU A 29 3.38 9.41 8.38
C LEU A 29 2.71 9.71 9.71
N ILE A 30 1.59 10.44 9.69
CA ILE A 30 0.92 10.91 10.91
C ILE A 30 -0.19 9.94 11.35
N LYS A 31 -0.99 9.45 10.40
CA LYS A 31 -2.21 8.66 10.69
C LYS A 31 -2.07 7.19 10.29
N GLY A 32 -1.05 6.83 9.51
CA GLY A 32 -0.91 5.51 8.92
C GLY A 32 -1.88 5.24 7.78
N ALA A 33 -2.58 6.27 7.28
CA ALA A 33 -3.51 6.12 6.17
C ALA A 33 -2.73 6.09 4.84
N VAL A 34 -3.13 5.21 3.93
CA VAL A 34 -2.52 5.04 2.62
C VAL A 34 -3.57 5.23 1.55
N SER A 35 -3.30 6.11 0.60
CA SER A 35 -4.12 6.32 -0.59
C SER A 35 -3.24 6.40 -1.83
N ASN A 36 -3.75 5.91 -2.96
CA ASN A 36 -3.07 5.95 -4.26
C ASN A 36 -1.65 5.35 -4.29
N ALA A 37 -1.32 4.47 -3.33
CA ALA A 37 -0.06 3.74 -3.37
C ALA A 37 -0.06 2.74 -4.54
N ILE A 38 1.08 2.64 -5.21
CA ILE A 38 1.24 1.80 -6.41
C ILE A 38 1.37 0.32 -6.02
N ASN A 39 2.00 0.06 -4.88
CA ASN A 39 2.47 -1.26 -4.44
C ASN A 39 1.72 -1.81 -3.23
N MET A 40 0.70 -1.11 -2.73
CA MET A 40 -0.13 -1.59 -1.65
C MET A 40 -1.55 -1.03 -1.78
N PRO A 41 -2.56 -1.75 -1.29
CA PRO A 41 -3.92 -1.24 -1.30
C PRO A 41 -4.07 -0.04 -0.37
N SER A 42 -5.17 0.70 -0.58
CA SER A 42 -5.51 1.81 0.29
C SER A 42 -5.92 1.32 1.69
N ILE A 43 -5.49 2.05 2.71
CA ILE A 43 -5.75 1.80 4.12
C ILE A 43 -6.26 3.10 4.72
N THR A 44 -7.42 3.08 5.36
CA THR A 44 -7.93 4.28 6.03
C THR A 44 -7.23 4.51 7.37
N ALA A 45 -7.29 5.74 7.90
CA ALA A 45 -6.75 6.07 9.21
C ALA A 45 -7.41 5.26 10.35
N GLU A 46 -8.67 4.86 10.18
CA GLU A 46 -9.42 4.05 11.15
C GLU A 46 -8.96 2.58 11.13
N GLU A 47 -8.67 2.05 9.95
CA GLU A 47 -8.19 0.68 9.79
C GLU A 47 -6.73 0.52 10.19
N ALA A 48 -5.91 1.56 9.99
CA ALA A 48 -4.45 1.48 10.14
C ALA A 48 -4.00 0.91 11.51
N PRO A 49 -4.53 1.34 12.67
CA PRO A 49 -4.15 0.76 13.96
C PRO A 49 -4.48 -0.73 14.09
N ARG A 50 -5.59 -1.18 13.48
CA ARG A 50 -6.05 -2.56 13.55
C ARG A 50 -5.28 -3.46 12.59
N LEU A 51 -4.93 -2.97 11.40
CA LEU A 51 -4.20 -3.71 10.37
C LEU A 51 -2.70 -3.79 10.63
N LYS A 52 -2.10 -2.74 11.21
CA LYS A 52 -0.65 -2.63 11.43
C LYS A 52 0.03 -3.91 11.98
N PRO A 53 -0.47 -4.58 13.04
CA PRO A 53 0.16 -5.79 13.54
C PRO A 53 0.11 -6.96 12.52
N PHE A 54 -0.98 -7.07 11.76
CA PHE A 54 -1.16 -8.15 10.78
C PHE A 54 -0.37 -7.90 9.49
N VAL A 55 -0.27 -6.65 9.04
CA VAL A 55 0.63 -6.27 7.93
C VAL A 55 2.06 -6.64 8.29
N LYS A 56 2.49 -6.34 9.53
CA LYS A 56 3.84 -6.69 9.97
C LYS A 56 4.04 -8.21 10.05
N LEU A 57 3.03 -8.94 10.51
CA LEU A 57 3.08 -10.40 10.56
C LEU A 57 3.21 -11.01 9.15
N ALA A 58 2.40 -10.56 8.19
CA ALA A 58 2.46 -11.02 6.80
C ALA A 58 3.85 -10.76 6.18
N GLU A 59 4.43 -9.58 6.40
CA GLU A 59 5.78 -9.23 5.95
C GLU A 59 6.84 -10.19 6.52
N VAL A 60 6.78 -10.46 7.83
CA VAL A 60 7.74 -11.36 8.50
C VAL A 60 7.58 -12.80 8.02
N LEU A 61 6.35 -13.30 7.88
CA LEU A 61 6.09 -14.65 7.39
C LEU A 61 6.54 -14.81 5.93
N GLY A 62 6.23 -13.84 5.07
CA GLY A 62 6.69 -13.84 3.68
C GLY A 62 8.21 -13.82 3.57
N ALA A 63 8.88 -12.96 4.35
CA ALA A 63 10.34 -12.91 4.40
C ALA A 63 10.96 -14.20 4.95
N PHE A 64 10.32 -14.84 5.93
CA PHE A 64 10.77 -16.11 6.48
C PHE A 64 10.65 -17.24 5.44
N VAL A 65 9.47 -17.41 4.82
CA VAL A 65 9.24 -18.44 3.81
C VAL A 65 10.19 -18.25 2.62
N GLY A 66 10.39 -17.00 2.17
CA GLY A 66 11.31 -16.69 1.08
C GLY A 66 12.78 -17.02 1.37
N GLN A 67 13.19 -17.06 2.65
CA GLN A 67 14.55 -17.44 3.04
C GLN A 67 14.73 -18.94 3.26
N VAL A 68 13.68 -19.65 3.67
CA VAL A 68 13.73 -21.09 3.99
C VAL A 68 13.47 -21.96 2.76
N THR A 69 12.86 -21.40 1.71
CA THR A 69 12.57 -22.13 0.48
C THR A 69 13.76 -22.09 -0.48
N GLU A 70 14.26 -23.25 -0.88
CA GLU A 70 15.37 -23.37 -1.86
C GLU A 70 14.87 -23.36 -3.31
N ASP A 71 13.64 -23.84 -3.55
CA ASP A 71 12.99 -23.90 -4.85
C ASP A 71 12.05 -22.70 -5.11
N PRO A 72 11.71 -22.40 -6.39
CA PRO A 72 10.75 -21.35 -6.69
C PRO A 72 9.36 -21.61 -6.08
N ILE A 73 8.83 -20.62 -5.36
CA ILE A 73 7.45 -20.62 -4.85
C ILE A 73 6.48 -20.53 -6.04
N LYS A 74 5.61 -21.53 -6.20
CA LYS A 74 4.62 -21.58 -7.30
C LYS A 74 3.28 -20.96 -6.92
N GLU A 75 2.93 -21.01 -5.65
CA GLU A 75 1.65 -20.57 -5.11
C GLU A 75 1.80 -20.22 -3.63
N VAL A 76 1.03 -19.21 -3.19
CA VAL A 76 0.91 -18.82 -1.79
C VAL A 76 -0.57 -18.74 -1.46
N GLU A 77 -1.00 -19.50 -0.46
CA GLU A 77 -2.36 -19.47 0.06
C GLU A 77 -2.37 -18.80 1.44
N ILE A 78 -3.23 -17.78 1.62
CA ILE A 78 -3.40 -17.06 2.88
C ILE A 78 -4.84 -17.25 3.35
N LEU A 79 -5.00 -17.91 4.51
CA LEU A 79 -6.29 -18.15 5.14
C LEU A 79 -6.49 -17.15 6.29
N PHE A 80 -7.64 -16.49 6.30
CA PHE A 80 -8.04 -15.55 7.35
C PHE A 80 -9.14 -16.14 8.21
N ASP A 81 -9.02 -16.02 9.53
CA ASP A 81 -10.02 -16.53 10.47
C ASP A 81 -10.35 -15.52 11.57
N GLY A 82 -11.52 -15.70 12.20
CA GLY A 82 -12.03 -14.84 13.25
C GLY A 82 -12.15 -13.38 12.81
N SER A 83 -11.65 -12.47 13.65
CA SER A 83 -11.74 -11.04 13.36
C SER A 83 -10.99 -10.61 12.10
N THR A 84 -9.94 -11.33 11.70
CA THR A 84 -9.11 -10.96 10.53
C THR A 84 -9.83 -11.17 9.20
N ALA A 85 -10.76 -12.15 9.14
CA ALA A 85 -11.58 -12.41 7.95
C ALA A 85 -12.50 -11.23 7.59
N THR A 86 -12.79 -10.35 8.55
CA THR A 86 -13.63 -9.15 8.35
C THR A 86 -12.83 -7.86 8.15
N MET A 87 -11.49 -7.94 8.19
CA MET A 87 -10.63 -6.78 7.95
C MET A 87 -10.42 -6.56 6.45
N ASN A 88 -9.76 -5.45 6.09
CA ASN A 88 -9.25 -5.25 4.73
C ASN A 88 -8.13 -6.26 4.44
N THR A 89 -8.52 -7.49 4.05
CA THR A 89 -7.61 -8.60 3.78
C THR A 89 -6.68 -8.35 2.62
N ARG A 90 -7.06 -7.46 1.68
CA ARG A 90 -6.16 -7.06 0.59
C ARG A 90 -4.88 -6.41 1.10
N ALA A 91 -4.95 -5.68 2.22
CA ALA A 91 -3.77 -5.07 2.85
C ALA A 91 -2.86 -6.08 3.56
N LEU A 92 -3.30 -7.34 3.68
CA LEU A 92 -2.60 -8.41 4.38
C LEU A 92 -2.01 -9.46 3.41
N ILE A 93 -2.14 -9.23 2.10
CA ILE A 93 -1.65 -10.07 1.01
C ILE A 93 -0.60 -9.29 0.23
#